data_AF-A0A8H4VDV6-F1
#
_entry.id   AF-A0A8H4VDV6-F1
#
_cell.length_a   1.000
_cell.length_b   1.000
_cell.length_c   1.000
_cell.angle_alpha   90.00
_cell.angle_beta   90.00
_cell.angle_gamma   90.00
#
_symmetry.space_group_name_H-M   'P 1'
#
loop_
_entity.id
_entity.type
_entity.pdbx_description
1 polymer ?
#
loop_
_entity_poly.entity_id
_entity_poly.type
_entity_poly.pdbx_seq_one_letter_code
_entity_poly.pdbx_strand_id
1 'polypeptide(L)'
;MLRAAYYAQELLSTFNTTLSEVALQPSTGGTFVIAITYLDPDEPPQPQLETTGSTADTADDAATTTLKTKTSVLWNRSVDGGFPETKELKRRVRDVIDPGRNLGHVDRHSRVQPEDDGPPCGDQQDCPT
;
A
#
# COMPACT_ATOMS: atom_id res chain seq x y z
N MET A 1 -7.15 19.45 5.01
CA MET A 1 -7.08 18.61 6.22
C MET A 1 -8.09 17.45 6.24
N LEU A 2 -9.33 17.61 5.77
CA LEU A 2 -10.38 16.56 5.95
C LEU A 2 -10.09 15.21 5.27
N ARG A 3 -9.52 15.18 4.05
CA ARG A 3 -9.25 13.91 3.36
C ARG A 3 -8.12 13.08 3.97
N ALA A 4 -7.03 13.73 4.40
CA ALA A 4 -5.89 13.03 4.98
C ALA A 4 -6.28 12.29 6.27
N ALA A 5 -7.04 12.96 7.15
CA ALA A 5 -7.56 12.35 8.37
C ALA A 5 -8.52 11.18 8.08
N TYR A 6 -9.38 11.30 7.06
CA TYR A 6 -10.25 10.22 6.62
C TYR A 6 -9.46 8.98 6.19
N TYR A 7 -8.43 9.14 5.36
CA TYR A 7 -7.59 8.00 4.97
C TYR A 7 -6.86 7.37 6.15
N ALA A 8 -6.36 8.18 7.10
CA ALA A 8 -5.73 7.66 8.31
C ALA A 8 -6.69 6.78 9.12
N GLN A 9 -7.94 7.22 9.31
CA GLN A 9 -8.97 6.45 10.00
C GLN A 9 -9.29 5.14 9.27
N GLU A 10 -9.47 5.19 7.95
CA GLU A 10 -9.76 4.00 7.13
C GLU A 10 -8.63 2.96 7.18
N LEU A 11 -7.38 3.43 7.14
CA LEU A 11 -6.20 2.58 7.22
C LEU A 11 -6.06 1.95 8.61
N LEU A 12 -6.14 2.75 9.67
CA LEU A 12 -6.07 2.24 11.04
C LEU A 12 -7.22 1.29 11.37
N SER A 13 -8.42 1.54 10.85
CA SER A 13 -9.56 0.62 11.05
C SER A 13 -9.33 -0.75 10.38
N THR A 14 -8.72 -0.76 9.19
CA THR A 14 -8.51 -1.99 8.39
C THR A 14 -7.27 -2.76 8.84
N PHE A 15 -6.20 -2.05 9.18
CA PHE A 15 -4.86 -2.59 9.46
C PHE A 15 -4.45 -2.42 10.92
N ASN A 16 -5.40 -2.36 11.85
CA ASN A 16 -5.15 -2.11 13.28
C ASN A 16 -4.10 -3.01 13.95
N THR A 17 -3.90 -4.24 13.46
CA THR A 17 -2.91 -5.18 14.00
C THR A 17 -1.57 -5.15 13.28
N THR A 18 -1.50 -4.55 12.09
CA THR A 18 -0.32 -4.59 11.20
C THR A 18 0.34 -3.23 11.01
N LEU A 19 -0.43 -2.14 11.07
CA LEU A 19 0.10 -0.79 11.07
C LEU A 19 0.31 -0.31 12.50
N SER A 20 1.54 0.08 12.82
CA SER A 20 1.89 0.61 14.13
C SER A 20 1.41 2.05 14.31
N GLU A 21 1.57 2.88 13.27
CA GLU A 21 1.24 4.30 13.33
C GLU A 21 0.84 4.86 11.95
N VAL A 22 0.18 6.02 11.98
CA VAL A 22 -0.06 6.85 10.79
C VAL A 22 0.26 8.30 11.15
N ALA A 23 1.20 8.90 10.43
CA ALA A 23 1.60 10.29 10.62
C ALA A 23 0.96 11.19 9.56
N LEU A 24 0.41 12.33 10.00
CA LEU A 24 -0.10 13.38 9.12
C LEU A 24 0.89 14.54 9.05
N GLN A 25 1.66 14.60 7.97
CA GLN A 25 2.60 15.68 7.74
C GLN A 25 1.95 16.83 6.96
N PRO A 26 1.79 18.03 7.54
CA PRO A 26 1.30 19.18 6.81
C PRO A 26 2.30 19.55 5.70
N SER A 27 1.78 19.87 4.52
CA SER A 27 2.59 20.30 3.37
C SER A 27 1.85 21.41 2.61
N THR A 28 2.61 22.22 1.88
CA THR A 28 2.12 23.32 1.06
C THR A 28 2.18 22.96 -0.43
N GLY A 29 1.66 23.82 -1.31
CA GLY A 29 1.76 23.60 -2.77
C GLY A 29 0.79 22.55 -3.32
N GLY A 30 -0.29 22.23 -2.58
CA GLY A 30 -1.31 21.28 -3.04
C GLY A 30 -0.80 19.84 -3.16
N THR A 31 0.33 19.52 -2.53
CA THR A 31 0.88 18.17 -2.50
C THR A 31 -0.06 17.23 -1.74
N PHE A 32 -0.16 16.01 -2.23
CA PHE A 32 -0.84 14.94 -1.51
C PHE A 32 -0.13 13.63 -1.85
N VAL A 33 0.70 13.19 -0.92
CA VAL A 33 1.55 12.01 -1.05
C VAL A 33 1.24 11.07 0.12
N ILE A 34 1.06 9.80 -0.19
CA ILE A 34 0.96 8.74 0.80
C ILE A 34 2.17 7.85 0.61
N ALA A 35 2.96 7.71 1.66
CA ALA A 35 4.11 6.81 1.70
C ALA A 35 3.97 5.88 2.90
N ILE A 36 4.61 4.72 2.80
CA ILE A 36 4.66 3.72 3.86
C ILE A 36 6.11 3.39 4.16
N THR A 37 6.42 3.29 5.45
CA THR A 37 7.73 2.85 5.94
C THR A 37 7.54 1.52 6.66
N TYR A 38 8.36 0.54 6.30
CA TYR A 38 8.31 -0.81 6.85
C TYR A 38 9.73 -1.35 7.05
N LEU A 39 9.87 -2.39 7.87
CA LEU A 39 11.15 -3.07 8.07
C LEU A 39 11.48 -3.90 6.84
N ASP A 40 12.72 -3.81 6.36
CA ASP A 40 13.17 -4.62 5.23
C ASP A 40 13.55 -6.04 5.74
N PRO A 41 12.85 -7.12 5.33
CA PRO A 41 13.09 -8.46 5.83
C PRO A 41 14.18 -9.23 5.06
N ASP A 42 14.62 -8.73 3.90
CA ASP A 42 15.36 -9.51 2.90
C ASP A 42 16.87 -9.22 2.85
N GLU A 43 17.40 -8.33 3.71
CA GLU A 43 18.85 -8.17 3.83
C GLU A 43 19.38 -8.99 5.02
N PRO A 44 20.13 -10.09 4.79
CA PRO A 44 20.86 -10.72 5.88
C PRO A 44 21.74 -9.65 6.53
N PRO A 45 21.84 -9.60 7.88
CA PRO A 45 22.64 -8.61 8.57
C PRO A 45 24.05 -8.68 8.00
N GLN A 46 24.41 -7.72 7.15
CA GLN A 46 25.77 -7.65 6.66
C GLN A 46 26.64 -7.37 7.89
N PRO A 47 27.67 -8.19 8.15
CA PRO A 47 28.60 -7.89 9.22
C PRO A 47 29.18 -6.51 8.92
N GLN A 48 28.75 -5.52 9.72
CA GLN A 48 29.38 -4.22 9.71
C GLN A 48 30.81 -4.49 10.19
N LEU A 49 31.76 -4.45 9.25
CA LEU A 49 33.16 -4.64 9.57
C LEU A 49 33.56 -3.50 10.50
N GLU A 50 33.59 -3.83 11.78
CA GLU A 50 33.93 -2.97 12.90
C GLU A 50 35.32 -2.39 12.65
N THR A 51 35.40 -1.12 12.25
CA THR A 51 36.68 -0.40 12.30
C THR A 51 36.95 -0.12 13.77
N THR A 52 37.76 -1.00 14.35
CA THR A 52 38.24 -0.99 15.71
C THR A 52 38.97 0.32 16.00
N GLY A 53 38.59 1.01 17.07
CA GLY A 53 39.45 2.03 17.67
C GLY A 53 38.73 3.16 18.40
N SER A 54 38.10 2.87 19.54
CA SER A 54 38.23 3.74 20.71
C SER A 54 37.70 3.06 21.97
N THR A 55 38.63 2.56 22.80
CA THR A 55 38.36 2.10 24.16
C THR A 55 37.98 3.29 25.04
N ALA A 56 36.78 3.30 25.60
CA ALA A 56 36.52 3.73 26.97
C ALA A 56 35.06 3.46 27.39
N ASP A 57 34.97 2.79 28.54
CA ASP A 57 33.92 2.81 29.54
C ASP A 57 32.67 1.92 29.41
N THR A 58 32.41 1.27 30.55
CA THR A 58 31.44 0.20 30.85
C THR A 58 30.06 0.77 31.14
N ALA A 59 28.99 0.27 30.50
CA ALA A 59 27.67 -0.03 31.12
C ALA A 59 26.61 -0.45 30.07
N ASP A 60 25.84 -1.47 30.43
CA ASP A 60 24.58 -1.97 29.86
C ASP A 60 24.57 -2.57 28.44
N ASP A 61 24.69 -3.90 28.41
CA ASP A 61 24.47 -4.78 27.26
C ASP A 61 22.97 -4.93 26.99
N ALA A 62 22.37 -3.92 26.38
CA ALA A 62 21.06 -4.01 25.73
C ALA A 62 21.30 -3.93 24.22
N ALA A 63 21.26 -5.09 23.56
CA ALA A 63 21.46 -5.27 22.13
C ALA A 63 20.72 -4.18 21.32
N THR A 64 21.48 -3.18 20.86
CA THR A 64 21.02 -2.13 19.94
C THR A 64 20.83 -2.79 18.57
N THR A 65 19.67 -3.42 18.40
CA THR A 65 19.27 -4.05 17.14
C THR A 65 19.06 -2.93 16.12
N THR A 66 20.02 -2.76 15.22
CA THR A 66 19.94 -1.78 14.12
C THR A 66 18.90 -2.29 13.10
N LEU A 67 17.64 -1.86 13.27
CA LEU A 67 16.56 -2.18 12.35
C LEU A 67 16.70 -1.35 11.07
N LYS A 68 16.77 -2.01 9.90
CA LYS A 68 16.73 -1.32 8.60
C LYS A 68 15.28 -1.05 8.18
N THR A 69 14.98 0.21 7.89
CA THR A 69 13.68 0.66 7.41
C THR A 69 13.74 1.01 5.92
N LYS A 70 12.67 0.67 5.19
CA LYS A 70 12.47 1.02 3.79
C LYS A 70 11.21 1.84 3.65
N THR A 71 11.27 2.89 2.84
CA THR A 71 10.13 3.77 2.55
C THR A 71 9.72 3.63 1.09
N SER A 72 8.44 3.41 0.83
CA SER A 72 7.84 3.33 -0.51
C SER A 72 6.69 4.32 -0.66
N VAL A 73 6.58 4.95 -1.83
CA VAL A 73 5.48 5.87 -2.14
C VAL A 73 4.30 5.05 -2.68
N LEU A 74 3.18 5.08 -1.96
CA LEU A 74 1.95 4.39 -2.35
C LEU A 74 1.08 5.22 -3.28
N TRP A 75 1.08 6.55 -3.13
CA TRP A 75 0.31 7.45 -3.98
C TRP A 75 0.95 8.83 -4.05
N ASN A 76 0.93 9.44 -5.22
CA ASN A 76 1.30 10.84 -5.42
C ASN A 76 0.27 11.54 -6.32
N ARG A 77 -0.43 12.54 -5.78
CA ARG A 77 -1.44 13.33 -6.53
C ARG A 77 -0.92 13.91 -7.85
N SER A 78 0.36 14.27 -7.92
CA SER A 78 0.96 14.82 -9.15
C SER A 78 1.22 13.78 -10.22
N VAL A 79 1.40 12.50 -9.85
CA VAL A 79 1.74 11.40 -10.76
C VAL A 79 0.50 10.55 -11.07
N ASP A 80 -0.20 10.10 -10.04
CA ASP A 80 -1.38 9.23 -10.15
C ASP A 80 -2.66 10.01 -10.48
N GLY A 81 -2.65 11.35 -10.35
CA GLY A 81 -3.79 12.21 -10.66
C GLY A 81 -4.89 12.17 -9.60
N GLY A 82 -5.11 13.31 -8.93
CA GLY A 82 -6.21 13.45 -7.97
C GLY A 82 -5.98 12.69 -6.66
N PHE A 83 -7.07 12.13 -6.11
CA PHE A 83 -7.07 11.46 -4.81
C PHE A 83 -7.37 9.97 -4.97
N PRO A 84 -6.71 9.09 -4.20
CA PRO A 84 -6.96 7.66 -4.31
C PRO A 84 -8.35 7.30 -3.79
N GLU A 85 -8.98 6.29 -4.40
CA GLU A 85 -10.14 5.66 -3.78
C GLU A 85 -9.73 4.85 -2.55
N THR A 86 -10.63 4.77 -1.56
CA THR A 86 -10.38 4.03 -0.31
C THR A 86 -9.99 2.57 -0.55
N LYS A 87 -10.60 1.92 -1.55
CA LYS A 87 -10.30 0.52 -1.89
C LYS A 87 -8.91 0.37 -2.52
N GLU A 88 -8.56 1.27 -3.43
CA GLU A 88 -7.25 1.26 -4.08
C GLU A 88 -6.13 1.50 -3.06
N LEU A 89 -6.31 2.47 -2.17
CA LEU A 89 -5.34 2.75 -1.12
C LEU A 89 -5.13 1.53 -0.20
N LYS A 90 -6.20 0.86 0.21
CA LYS A 90 -6.12 -0.35 1.04
C LYS A 90 -5.40 -1.49 0.31
N ARG A 91 -5.65 -1.69 -0.99
CA ARG A 91 -4.92 -2.67 -1.80
C ARG A 91 -3.43 -2.36 -1.86
N ARG A 92 -3.05 -1.12 -2.20
CA ARG A 92 -1.63 -0.71 -2.27
C ARG A 92 -0.92 -0.87 -0.93
N VAL A 93 -1.58 -0.55 0.19
CA VAL A 93 -1.01 -0.79 1.53
C VAL A 93 -0.81 -2.28 1.78
N ARG A 94 -1.83 -3.12 1.51
CA ARG A 94 -1.74 -4.58 1.64
C ARG A 94 -0.58 -5.15 0.82
N ASP A 95 -0.46 -4.76 -0.44
CA ASP A 95 0.57 -5.30 -1.33
C ASP A 95 1.99 -5.08 -0.80
N VAL A 96 2.19 -4.04 0.01
CA VAL A 96 3.49 -3.73 0.63
C VAL A 96 3.68 -4.41 1.98
N ILE A 97 2.67 -4.46 2.84
CA ILE A 97 2.84 -4.99 4.22
C ILE A 97 2.54 -6.47 4.36
N ASP A 98 1.58 -7.00 3.60
CA ASP A 98 1.09 -8.37 3.74
C ASP A 98 0.35 -8.79 2.45
N PRO A 99 1.08 -9.15 1.38
CA PRO A 99 0.49 -9.53 0.10
C PRO A 99 -0.37 -10.80 0.18
N GLY A 100 -0.21 -11.61 1.24
CA GLY A 100 -0.99 -12.83 1.47
C GLY A 100 -2.37 -12.58 2.09
N ARG A 101 -2.63 -11.38 2.63
CA ARG A 101 -3.87 -11.07 3.34
C ARG A 101 -5.04 -10.82 2.39
N ASN A 102 -6.11 -11.58 2.56
CA ASN A 102 -7.36 -11.33 1.84
C ASN A 102 -8.15 -10.19 2.50
N LEU A 103 -8.43 -9.11 1.77
CA LEU A 103 -9.24 -7.98 2.24
C LEU A 103 -10.74 -8.11 1.85
N GLY A 104 -11.18 -9.30 1.44
CA GLY A 104 -12.57 -9.59 1.10
C GLY A 104 -13.13 -8.71 -0.02
N HIS A 105 -14.11 -7.87 0.31
CA HIS A 105 -14.81 -6.98 -0.65
C HIS A 105 -13.92 -5.90 -1.28
N VAL A 106 -12.74 -5.65 -0.73
CA VAL A 106 -11.77 -4.69 -1.27
C VAL A 106 -11.01 -5.28 -2.48
N ASP A 107 -10.90 -6.61 -2.54
CA ASP A 107 -10.18 -7.35 -3.60
C ASP A 107 -11.08 -7.85 -4.72
N ARG A 108 -12.40 -7.89 -4.47
CA ARG A 108 -13.38 -8.20 -5.52
C ARG A 108 -13.42 -7.05 -6.51
N HIS A 109 -12.64 -7.20 -7.59
CA HIS A 109 -12.71 -6.33 -8.74
C HIS A 109 -14.16 -6.30 -9.24
N SER A 110 -14.67 -5.10 -9.49
CA SER A 110 -15.82 -4.91 -10.37
C SER A 110 -15.49 -5.60 -11.69
N ARG A 111 -16.01 -6.82 -11.88
CA ARG A 111 -16.09 -7.39 -13.21
C ARG A 111 -16.85 -6.37 -14.03
N VAL A 112 -16.17 -5.72 -14.97
CA VAL A 112 -16.83 -5.18 -16.15
C VAL A 112 -17.57 -6.38 -16.72
N GLN A 113 -18.91 -6.34 -16.69
CA GLN A 113 -19.68 -7.31 -17.44
C GLN A 113 -19.28 -7.09 -18.91
N PRO A 114 -18.77 -8.09 -19.64
CA PRO A 114 -18.80 -7.99 -21.08
C PRO A 114 -20.28 -7.86 -21.44
N GLU A 115 -20.65 -6.68 -21.94
CA GLU A 115 -21.88 -6.49 -22.68
C GLU A 115 -21.94 -7.55 -23.79
N ASP A 116 -22.85 -8.50 -23.60
CA ASP A 116 -23.20 -9.53 -24.58
C ASP A 116 -23.99 -8.82 -25.69
N ASP A 117 -23.28 -8.10 -26.58
CA ASP A 117 -23.82 -7.65 -27.86
C ASP A 117 -23.89 -8.87 -28.80
N GLY A 118 -24.79 -9.79 -28.47
CA GLY A 118 -25.25 -10.81 -29.40
C GLY A 118 -26.06 -10.15 -30.52
N PRO A 119 -25.73 -10.37 -31.81
CA PRO A 119 -26.52 -9.81 -32.90
C PRO A 119 -27.94 -10.40 -32.85
N PRO A 120 -29.01 -9.61 -33.08
CA PRO A 120 -30.34 -10.18 -33.23
C PRO A 120 -30.32 -11.11 -34.44
N CYS A 121 -30.58 -12.41 -34.20
CA CYS A 121 -30.87 -13.36 -35.27
C CYS A 121 -31.94 -12.74 -36.18
N GLY A 122 -31.57 -12.48 -37.43
CA GLY A 122 -32.51 -12.05 -38.45
C GLY A 122 -33.56 -13.13 -38.67
N ASP A 123 -34.82 -12.76 -38.52
CA ASP A 123 -35.96 -13.47 -39.07
C ASP A 123 -35.73 -13.71 -40.56
N GLN A 124 -35.38 -14.94 -40.93
CA GLN A 124 -35.35 -15.40 -42.30
C GLN A 124 -36.32 -16.58 -42.43
N GLN A 125 -37.59 -16.28 -42.21
CA GLN A 125 -38.69 -17.02 -42.81
C GLN A 125 -38.71 -16.69 -44.30
N ASP A 126 -38.26 -17.63 -45.13
CA ASP A 126 -38.86 -17.96 -46.43
C ASP A 126 -37.99 -19.00 -47.16
N CYS A 127 -38.41 -20.28 -47.07
CA CYS A 127 -37.98 -21.34 -47.98
C CYS A 127 -39.14 -22.33 -48.18
N PRO A 128 -39.82 -22.30 -49.34
CA PRO A 128 -40.44 -23.49 -49.90
C PRO A 128 -39.85 -23.84 -51.29
N THR A 129 -39.68 -25.15 -51.52
CA THR A 129 -39.48 -25.76 -52.85
C THR A 129 -40.82 -26.01 -53.51
#